data_AF-A0A7Y6TXH6-F1
#
_entry.id   AF-A0A7Y6TXH6-F1
#
_cell.length_a   1.000
_cell.length_b   1.000
_cell.length_c   1.000
_cell.angle_alpha   90.00
_cell.angle_beta   90.00
_cell.angle_gamma   90.00
#
_symmetry.space_group_name_H-M   'P 1'
#
loop_
_entity.id
_entity.type
_entity.pdbx_description
1 polymer ?
#
loop_
_entity_poly.entity_id
_entity_poly.type
_entity_poly.pdbx_seq_one_letter_code
_entity_poly.pdbx_strand_id
1 'polypeptide(L)'
;MTKTNLYKDLLARMKKADAAGYYMEACWIQYAIVEDRFNSVIRHAYPTQGEAFLKTLRGLDRKLEHISEKIHPRDEDCLKNVHKELLGRIKRWKDKRNDLMHEITDTPDFKSINDKLARMAPEGAALVNELASRVRKYKAAVHRRTPKPSAANTSEATRAADA
;
A
#
# COMPACT_ATOMS: atom_id res chain seq x y z
N MET A 1 18.24 5.07 -7.41
CA MET A 1 17.62 3.84 -6.87
C MET A 1 16.32 3.56 -7.59
N THR A 2 16.07 2.33 -8.02
CA THR A 2 14.74 1.96 -8.54
C THR A 2 13.75 1.81 -7.39
N LYS A 3 12.46 2.03 -7.64
CA LYS A 3 11.39 1.89 -6.62
C LYS A 3 11.36 0.50 -5.97
N THR A 4 11.74 -0.53 -6.72
CA THR A 4 11.85 -1.92 -6.25
C THR A 4 12.94 -2.08 -5.19
N ASN A 5 14.07 -1.38 -5.34
CA ASN A 5 15.16 -1.43 -4.36
C ASN A 5 14.73 -0.77 -3.05
N LEU A 6 14.11 0.41 -3.12
CA LEU A 6 13.59 1.10 -1.94
C LEU A 6 12.59 0.24 -1.14
N TYR A 7 11.66 -0.45 -1.81
CA TYR A 7 10.71 -1.32 -1.13
C TYR A 7 11.39 -2.49 -0.40
N LYS A 8 12.41 -3.11 -1.02
CA LYS A 8 13.20 -4.17 -0.39
C LYS A 8 13.98 -3.65 0.82
N ASP A 9 14.56 -2.45 0.69
CA ASP A 9 15.31 -1.80 1.76
C ASP A 9 14.40 -1.48 2.95
N LEU A 10 13.20 -0.96 2.69
CA LEU A 10 12.19 -0.71 3.74
C LEU A 10 11.77 -2.01 4.45
N LEU A 11 11.54 -3.11 3.72
CA LEU A 11 11.23 -4.40 4.33
C LEU A 11 12.38 -4.92 5.20
N ALA A 12 13.62 -4.82 4.72
CA ALA A 12 14.79 -5.23 5.49
C ALA A 12 14.96 -4.39 6.75
N ARG A 13 14.77 -3.07 6.64
CA ARG A 13 14.89 -2.13 7.75
C ARG A 13 13.79 -2.31 8.79
N MET A 14 12.55 -2.55 8.36
CA MET A 14 11.43 -2.93 9.23
C MET A 14 11.79 -4.14 10.10
N LYS A 15 12.30 -5.21 9.48
CA LYS A 15 12.67 -6.45 10.21
C LYS A 15 13.82 -6.22 11.19
N LYS A 16 14.82 -5.42 10.80
CA LYS A 16 15.94 -5.06 11.68
C LYS A 16 15.47 -4.25 12.89
N ALA A 17 14.61 -3.26 12.66
CA ALA A 17 14.05 -2.43 13.72
C ALA A 17 13.23 -3.27 14.72
N ASP A 18 12.37 -4.16 14.21
CA ASP A 18 11.55 -5.05 15.03
C ASP A 18 12.43 -5.99 15.88
N ALA A 19 13.42 -6.65 15.26
CA ALA A 19 14.33 -7.56 15.96
C ALA A 19 15.22 -6.87 17.01
N ALA A 20 15.56 -5.60 16.81
CA ALA A 20 16.38 -4.81 17.72
C ALA A 20 15.55 -4.09 18.80
N GLY A 21 14.23 -4.27 18.84
CA GLY A 21 13.35 -3.58 19.80
C GLY A 21 13.08 -2.12 19.47
N TYR A 22 13.45 -1.64 18.28
CA TYR A 22 13.11 -0.30 17.78
C TYR A 22 11.68 -0.28 17.20
N TYR A 23 10.70 -0.61 18.04
CA TYR A 23 9.30 -0.81 17.62
C TYR A 23 8.64 0.45 17.03
N MET A 24 9.04 1.65 17.50
CA MET A 24 8.56 2.91 16.93
C MET A 24 9.01 3.07 15.47
N GLU A 25 10.29 2.82 15.18
CA GLU A 25 10.84 2.84 13.82
C GLU A 25 10.18 1.75 12.97
N ALA A 26 9.99 0.54 13.51
CA ALA A 26 9.29 -0.53 12.83
C ALA A 26 7.87 -0.11 12.41
N CYS A 27 7.08 0.45 13.34
CA CYS A 27 5.72 0.95 13.06
C CYS A 27 5.71 2.07 12.01
N TRP A 28 6.70 2.97 12.04
CA TRP A 28 6.80 4.05 11.05
C TRP A 28 7.10 3.51 9.65
N ILE A 29 8.02 2.55 9.53
CA ILE A 29 8.34 1.92 8.25
C ILE A 29 7.13 1.11 7.74
N GLN A 30 6.42 0.40 8.62
CA GLN A 30 5.21 -0.34 8.28
C GLN A 30 4.14 0.59 7.68
N TYR A 31 3.91 1.76 8.28
CA TYR A 31 2.98 2.77 7.76
C TYR A 31 3.37 3.16 6.33
N ALA A 32 4.65 3.48 6.10
CA ALA A 32 5.14 3.87 4.78
C ALA A 32 4.96 2.76 3.73
N ILE A 33 5.19 1.51 4.11
CA ILE A 33 4.97 0.36 3.24
C ILE A 33 3.49 0.19 2.90
N VAL A 34 2.60 0.24 3.89
CA VAL A 34 1.14 0.14 3.67
C VAL A 34 0.69 1.24 2.70
N GLU A 35 1.17 2.46 2.88
CA GLU A 35 0.82 3.59 2.01
C GLU A 35 1.29 3.38 0.57
N ASP A 36 2.51 2.87 0.37
CA ASP A 36 2.99 2.53 -0.96
C ASP A 36 2.20 1.38 -1.61
N ARG A 37 1.74 0.40 -0.82
CA ARG A 37 0.87 -0.67 -1.33
C ARG A 37 -0.50 -0.14 -1.76
N PHE A 38 -1.11 0.77 -1.01
CA PHE A 38 -2.33 1.46 -1.45
C PHE A 38 -2.09 2.32 -2.70
N ASN A 39 -0.94 2.99 -2.80
CA ASN A 39 -0.58 3.69 -4.03
C ASN A 39 -0.53 2.74 -5.23
N SER A 40 -0.05 1.52 -5.03
CA SER A 40 -0.06 0.50 -6.08
C SER A 40 -1.48 0.09 -6.46
N VAL A 41 -2.40 -0.07 -5.50
CA VAL A 41 -3.82 -0.38 -5.80
C VAL A 41 -4.42 0.71 -6.68
N ILE A 42 -4.26 1.98 -6.28
CA ILE A 42 -4.82 3.13 -7.00
C ILE A 42 -4.27 3.24 -8.43
N ARG A 43 -2.95 3.04 -8.62
CA ARG A 43 -2.35 3.03 -9.97
C ARG A 43 -2.94 1.98 -10.89
N HIS A 44 -3.20 0.78 -10.36
CA HIS A 44 -3.70 -0.32 -11.16
C HIS A 44 -5.22 -0.27 -11.38
N ALA A 45 -5.96 0.33 -10.44
CA ALA A 45 -7.38 0.63 -10.63
C ALA A 45 -7.60 1.75 -11.66
N TYR A 46 -6.67 2.71 -11.76
CA TYR A 46 -6.72 3.84 -12.68
C TYR A 46 -5.45 3.93 -13.54
N PRO A 47 -5.32 3.14 -14.62
CA PRO A 47 -4.10 3.09 -15.43
C PRO A 47 -3.64 4.44 -15.99
N THR A 48 -4.59 5.32 -16.34
CA THR A 48 -4.31 6.64 -16.93
C THR A 48 -4.35 7.79 -15.92
N GLN A 49 -5.16 7.66 -14.86
CA GLN A 49 -5.41 8.76 -13.89
C GLN A 49 -4.78 8.53 -12.52
N GLY A 50 -4.18 7.35 -12.27
CA GLY A 50 -3.70 6.95 -10.95
C GLY A 50 -2.68 7.92 -10.35
N GLU A 51 -1.72 8.41 -11.13
CA GLU A 51 -0.75 9.40 -10.63
C GLU A 51 -1.40 10.76 -10.31
N ALA A 52 -2.42 11.16 -11.08
CA ALA A 52 -3.15 12.39 -10.79
C ALA A 52 -3.92 12.27 -9.47
N PHE A 53 -4.60 11.14 -9.24
CA PHE A 53 -5.27 10.85 -7.96
C PHE A 53 -4.29 10.82 -6.79
N LEU A 54 -3.10 10.25 -6.94
CA LEU A 54 -2.12 10.18 -5.85
C LEU A 54 -1.55 11.54 -5.45
N LYS A 55 -1.61 12.55 -6.32
CA LYS A 55 -1.26 13.93 -5.95
C LYS A 55 -2.25 14.53 -4.95
N THR A 56 -3.53 14.18 -5.04
CA THR A 56 -4.60 14.74 -4.18
C THR A 56 -4.94 13.84 -2.99
N LEU A 57 -4.84 12.51 -3.15
CA LEU A 57 -5.05 11.52 -2.11
C LEU A 57 -3.79 11.37 -1.24
N ARG A 58 -3.65 12.27 -0.26
CA ARG A 58 -2.58 12.23 0.75
C ARG A 58 -3.03 11.47 2.00
N GLY A 59 -2.13 10.67 2.57
CA GLY A 59 -2.36 9.92 3.81
C GLY A 59 -3.12 8.60 3.60
N LEU A 60 -3.05 7.73 4.61
CA LEU A 60 -3.68 6.41 4.56
C LEU A 60 -5.20 6.45 4.59
N ASP A 61 -5.81 7.34 5.37
CA ASP A 61 -7.28 7.39 5.53
C ASP A 61 -8.00 7.65 4.22
N ARG A 62 -7.60 8.71 3.51
CA ARG A 62 -8.19 9.06 2.22
C ARG A 62 -8.00 7.96 1.18
N LYS A 63 -6.87 7.25 1.21
CA LYS A 63 -6.61 6.13 0.30
C LYS A 63 -7.46 4.91 0.63
N LEU A 64 -7.61 4.61 1.91
CA LEU A 64 -8.42 3.50 2.40
C LEU A 64 -9.90 3.70 2.06
N GLU A 65 -10.42 4.89 2.32
CA GLU A 65 -11.78 5.29 1.95
C GLU A 65 -11.98 5.21 0.44
N HIS A 66 -11.05 5.78 -0.34
CA HIS A 66 -11.13 5.75 -1.80
C HIS A 66 -11.13 4.33 -2.36
N ILE A 67 -10.27 3.44 -1.85
CA ILE A 67 -10.26 2.03 -2.24
C ILE A 67 -11.59 1.36 -1.87
N SER A 68 -12.08 1.57 -0.65
CA SER A 68 -13.27 0.91 -0.12
C SER A 68 -14.57 1.37 -0.79
N GLU A 69 -14.68 2.66 -1.10
CA GLU A 69 -15.93 3.29 -1.54
C GLU A 69 -15.99 3.57 -3.03
N LYS A 70 -14.85 3.78 -3.70
CA LYS A 70 -14.80 4.15 -5.11
C LYS A 70 -14.27 3.03 -6.00
N ILE A 71 -13.25 2.30 -5.55
CA ILE A 71 -12.65 1.21 -6.33
C ILE A 71 -13.46 -0.08 -6.15
N HIS A 72 -13.68 -0.55 -4.91
CA HIS A 72 -14.35 -1.83 -4.65
C HIS A 72 -15.70 -2.02 -5.35
N PRO A 73 -16.60 -1.03 -5.42
CA PRO A 73 -17.89 -1.22 -6.12
C PRO A 73 -17.77 -1.40 -7.63
N ARG A 74 -16.60 -1.12 -8.21
CA ARG A 74 -16.37 -1.10 -9.67
C ARG A 74 -15.27 -2.07 -10.12
N ASP A 75 -14.52 -2.66 -9.18
CA ASP A 75 -13.39 -3.55 -9.44
C ASP A 75 -13.47 -4.78 -8.54
N GLU A 76 -14.06 -5.84 -9.07
CA GLU A 76 -14.24 -7.12 -8.38
C GLU A 76 -12.89 -7.78 -8.04
N ASP A 77 -11.89 -7.65 -8.91
CA ASP A 77 -10.54 -8.17 -8.65
C ASP A 77 -9.91 -7.47 -7.44
N CYS A 78 -10.10 -6.16 -7.32
CA CYS A 78 -9.66 -5.41 -6.15
C CYS A 78 -10.39 -5.89 -4.91
N LEU A 79 -11.73 -5.97 -4.93
CA LEU A 79 -12.54 -6.42 -3.79
C LEU A 79 -12.17 -7.83 -3.32
N LYS A 80 -11.93 -8.76 -4.26
CA LYS A 80 -11.56 -10.15 -3.97
C LYS A 80 -10.17 -10.26 -3.33
N ASN A 81 -9.21 -9.47 -3.80
CA ASN A 81 -7.83 -9.57 -3.36
C ASN A 81 -7.55 -8.68 -2.15
N VAL A 82 -7.91 -7.39 -2.20
CA VAL A 82 -7.73 -6.40 -1.14
C VAL A 82 -9.06 -6.23 -0.38
N HIS A 83 -9.54 -7.32 0.23
CA HIS A 83 -10.89 -7.40 0.77
C HIS A 83 -11.16 -6.45 1.95
N LYS A 84 -12.45 -6.16 2.17
CA LYS A 84 -12.94 -5.23 3.21
C LYS A 84 -12.40 -5.55 4.61
N GLU A 85 -12.32 -6.82 5.00
CA GLU A 85 -11.77 -7.19 6.31
C GLU A 85 -10.30 -6.80 6.49
N LEU A 86 -9.47 -6.95 5.44
CA LEU A 86 -8.07 -6.54 5.49
C LEU A 86 -7.97 -5.02 5.64
N LEU A 87 -8.79 -4.27 4.89
CA LEU A 87 -8.84 -2.80 5.02
C LEU A 87 -9.31 -2.39 6.42
N GLY A 88 -10.31 -3.07 6.99
CA GLY A 88 -10.78 -2.83 8.36
C GLY A 88 -9.68 -3.05 9.41
N ARG A 89 -8.90 -4.13 9.29
CA ARG A 89 -7.75 -4.40 10.17
C ARG A 89 -6.66 -3.34 10.03
N ILE A 90 -6.33 -2.94 8.80
CA ILE A 90 -5.37 -1.85 8.54
C ILE A 90 -5.85 -0.53 9.13
N LYS A 91 -7.14 -0.19 9.00
CA LYS A 91 -7.72 1.01 9.60
C LYS A 91 -7.54 1.01 11.11
N ARG A 92 -7.94 -0.08 11.78
CA ARG A 92 -7.80 -0.22 13.24
C ARG A 92 -6.35 -0.10 13.70
N TRP A 93 -5.41 -0.75 13.00
CA TRP A 93 -3.99 -0.64 13.31
C TRP A 93 -3.46 0.78 13.13
N LYS A 94 -3.82 1.46 12.04
CA LYS A 94 -3.43 2.86 11.78
C LYS A 94 -4.00 3.80 12.84
N ASP A 95 -5.27 3.63 13.23
CA ASP A 95 -5.94 4.45 14.24
C ASP A 95 -5.21 4.29 15.59
N LYS A 96 -4.99 3.06 16.07
CA LYS A 96 -4.18 2.78 17.28
C LYS A 96 -2.80 3.41 17.21
N ARG A 97 -2.13 3.34 16.05
CA ARG A 97 -0.82 3.95 15.84
C ARG A 97 -0.87 5.47 15.96
N ASN A 98 -1.89 6.11 15.39
CA ASN A 98 -2.04 7.56 15.48
C ASN A 98 -2.31 7.99 16.91
N ASP A 99 -3.20 7.30 17.63
CA ASP A 99 -3.48 7.55 19.04
C ASP A 99 -2.20 7.47 19.88
N LEU A 100 -1.39 6.43 19.66
CA LEU A 100 -0.13 6.26 20.37
C LEU A 100 0.90 7.35 20.03
N MET A 101 0.95 7.82 18.78
CA MET A 101 1.82 8.95 18.43
C MET A 101 1.41 10.26 19.11
N HIS A 102 0.12 10.46 19.34
CA HIS A 102 -0.37 11.59 20.14
C HIS A 102 -0.05 11.39 21.62
N GLU A 103 -0.22 10.17 22.15
CA GLU A 103 0.07 9.86 23.56
C GLU A 103 1.54 10.08 23.95
N ILE A 104 2.49 9.89 23.01
CA ILE A 104 3.93 10.07 23.27
C ILE A 104 4.26 11.45 23.82
N THR A 105 3.54 12.50 23.42
CA THR A 105 3.82 13.87 23.90
C THR A 105 3.27 14.15 25.28
N ASP A 106 2.32 13.34 25.74
CA ASP A 106 1.55 13.57 26.96
C ASP A 106 1.92 12.58 28.07
N THR A 107 2.80 11.62 27.77
CA THR A 107 3.22 10.57 28.70
C THR A 107 4.47 10.98 29.49
N PRO A 108 4.52 10.70 30.81
CA PRO A 108 5.70 10.98 31.63
C PRO A 108 6.82 9.94 31.47
N ASP A 109 6.51 8.73 30.98
CA ASP A 109 7.45 7.62 30.82
C ASP A 109 7.29 6.86 29.48
N PHE A 110 8.33 6.89 28.67
CA PHE A 110 8.39 6.21 27.37
C PHE A 110 8.29 4.68 27.45
N LYS A 111 8.58 4.06 28.60
CA LYS A 111 8.47 2.59 28.75
C LYS A 111 7.06 2.10 28.45
N SER A 112 6.05 2.81 28.95
CA SER A 112 4.63 2.47 28.73
C SER A 112 4.25 2.48 27.24
N ILE A 113 4.74 3.47 26.50
CA ILE A 113 4.59 3.57 25.04
C ILE A 113 5.33 2.44 24.35
N ASN A 114 6.57 2.15 24.76
CA ASN A 114 7.37 1.10 24.15
C ASN A 114 6.71 -0.28 24.32
N ASP A 115 6.11 -0.56 25.48
CA ASP A 115 5.37 -1.80 25.74
C ASP A 115 4.12 -1.92 24.84
N LYS A 116 3.45 -0.81 24.53
CA LYS A 116 2.34 -0.76 23.56
C LYS A 116 2.84 -0.98 22.13
N LEU A 117 3.93 -0.32 21.74
CA LEU A 117 4.57 -0.46 20.43
C LEU A 117 5.06 -1.90 20.18
N ALA A 118 5.61 -2.56 21.20
CA ALA A 118 6.07 -3.95 21.13
C ALA A 118 4.94 -4.94 20.76
N ARG A 119 3.69 -4.63 21.12
CA ARG A 119 2.51 -5.42 20.74
C ARG A 119 2.01 -5.07 19.34
N MET A 120 2.17 -3.80 18.96
CA MET A 120 1.62 -3.24 17.73
C MET A 120 2.51 -3.48 16.50
N ALA A 121 3.84 -3.56 16.69
CA ALA A 121 4.79 -3.78 15.61
C ALA A 121 4.63 -5.17 14.95
N PRO A 122 4.44 -6.29 15.68
CA PRO A 122 4.13 -7.59 15.07
C PRO A 122 2.80 -7.59 14.29
N GLU A 123 1.77 -6.92 14.82
CA GLU A 123 0.47 -6.75 14.13
C GLU A 123 0.66 -6.02 12.79
N GLY A 124 1.40 -4.90 12.79
CA GLY A 124 1.70 -4.13 11.58
C GLY A 124 2.54 -4.90 10.56
N ALA A 125 3.54 -5.67 11.02
CA ALA A 125 4.35 -6.52 10.15
C ALA A 125 3.50 -7.60 9.44
N ALA A 126 2.57 -8.24 10.16
CA ALA A 126 1.64 -9.20 9.57
C ALA A 126 0.75 -8.54 8.50
N LEU A 127 0.21 -7.35 8.78
CA LEU A 127 -0.61 -6.60 7.83
C LEU A 127 0.17 -6.18 6.58
N VAL A 128 1.41 -5.72 6.73
CA VAL A 128 2.31 -5.39 5.61
C VAL A 128 2.50 -6.59 4.68
N ASN A 129 2.81 -7.75 5.24
CA ASN A 129 3.06 -8.97 4.47
C ASN A 129 1.80 -9.46 3.75
N GLU A 130 0.67 -9.46 4.46
CA GLU A 130 -0.62 -9.85 3.89
C GLU A 130 -1.01 -8.91 2.75
N LEU A 131 -1.01 -7.59 2.99
CA LEU A 131 -1.35 -6.59 1.98
C LEU A 131 -0.43 -6.66 0.77
N ALA A 132 0.89 -6.82 0.96
CA ALA A 132 1.83 -6.98 -0.13
C ALA A 132 1.53 -8.22 -0.99
N SER A 133 1.13 -9.33 -0.36
CA SER A 133 0.68 -10.54 -1.07
C SER A 133 -0.61 -10.29 -1.86
N ARG A 134 -1.62 -9.68 -1.22
CA ARG A 134 -2.90 -9.35 -1.87
C ARG A 134 -2.74 -8.39 -3.05
N VAL A 135 -1.95 -7.34 -2.90
CA VAL A 135 -1.68 -6.38 -3.98
C VAL A 135 -0.96 -7.05 -5.15
N ARG A 136 -0.03 -7.99 -4.91
CA ARG A 136 0.59 -8.76 -6.00
C ARG A 136 -0.45 -9.58 -6.79
N LYS A 137 -1.39 -10.23 -6.09
CA LYS A 137 -2.47 -10.98 -6.74
C LYS A 137 -3.41 -10.08 -7.53
N TYR A 138 -3.80 -8.93 -6.96
CA TYR A 138 -4.59 -7.92 -7.64
C TYR A 138 -3.90 -7.43 -8.92
N LYS A 139 -2.62 -7.07 -8.84
CA LYS A 139 -1.83 -6.69 -10.01
C LYS A 139 -1.86 -7.76 -11.10
N ALA A 140 -1.61 -9.01 -10.75
CA ALA A 140 -1.65 -10.12 -11.71
C ALA A 140 -3.03 -10.26 -12.36
N ALA A 141 -4.12 -10.08 -11.60
CA ALA A 141 -5.48 -10.11 -12.14
C ALA A 141 -5.71 -8.97 -13.15
N VAL A 142 -5.35 -7.72 -12.79
CA VAL A 142 -5.44 -6.57 -13.69
C VAL A 142 -4.66 -6.79 -14.99
N HIS A 143 -3.43 -7.33 -14.92
CA HIS A 143 -2.63 -7.59 -16.12
C HIS A 143 -3.23 -8.69 -17.02
N ARG A 144 -3.96 -9.66 -16.45
CA ARG A 144 -4.61 -10.71 -17.24
C ARG A 144 -5.85 -10.21 -17.97
N ARG A 145 -6.60 -9.27 -17.38
CA ARG A 145 -7.82 -8.71 -18.00
C ARG A 145 -7.57 -7.52 -18.92
N THR A 146 -6.42 -6.85 -18.82
CA THR A 146 -6.02 -5.81 -19.78
C THR A 146 -5.44 -6.50 -21.01
N PRO A 147 -6.11 -6.45 -22.18
CA PRO A 147 -5.58 -7.06 -23.39
C PRO A 147 -4.24 -6.42 -23.76
N LYS A 148 -3.26 -7.26 -24.10
CA LYS A 148 -1.97 -6.81 -24.64
C LYS A 148 -2.28 -6.05 -25.94
N PRO A 149 -1.72 -4.84 -26.18
CA PRO A 149 -1.90 -4.20 -27.47
C PRO A 149 -1.43 -5.17 -28.57
N SER A 150 -2.35 -5.53 -29.46
CA SER A 150 -2.08 -6.37 -30.61
C SER A 150 -1.01 -5.69 -31.46
N ALA A 151 -0.01 -6.46 -31.91
CA ALA A 151 1.04 -6.00 -32.84
C ALA A 151 0.50 -5.60 -34.23
N ALA A 152 -0.82 -5.64 -34.45
CA ALA A 152 -1.45 -5.35 -35.74
C ALA A 152 -1.50 -3.85 -36.11
N ASN A 153 -1.34 -2.92 -35.16
CA ASN A 153 -1.42 -1.48 -35.46
C ASN A 153 -0.09 -0.83 -35.86
N THR A 154 0.98 -1.61 -36.02
CA THR A 154 2.29 -1.06 -36.42
C THR A 154 2.53 -1.14 -37.94
N SER A 155 1.71 -1.87 -38.71
CA SER A 155 1.89 -2.00 -40.17
C SER A 155 1.09 -1.00 -41.02
N GLU A 156 0.09 -0.30 -40.46
CA GLU A 156 -0.65 0.73 -41.21
C GLU A 156 0.04 2.10 -41.19
N ALA A 157 0.84 2.40 -40.16
CA ALA A 157 1.58 3.66 -40.08
C ALA A 157 2.78 3.73 -41.05
N THR A 158 3.27 2.59 -41.56
CA THR A 158 4.41 2.56 -42.50
C THR A 158 3.98 2.60 -43.97
N ARG A 159 2.70 2.38 -44.29
CA ARG A 159 2.19 2.45 -45.68
C ARG A 159 1.62 3.81 -46.07
N ALA A 160 1.34 4.69 -45.11
CA ALA A 160 0.84 6.04 -45.38
C ALA A 160 1.96 7.10 -45.51
N ALA A 161 3.23 6.70 -45.41
CA ALA A 161 4.39 7.59 -45.55
C ALA A 161 5.09 7.48 -46.92
N ASP A 162 4.69 6.52 -47.76
CA ASP A 162 5.28 6.24 -49.08
C ASP A 162 4.24 6.36 -50.24
N ALA A 163 3.15 7.10 -50.04
CA ALA A 163 2.17 7.44 -51.08
C ALA A 163 1.95 8.95 -51.13
#